data_AF-A0A0D2V358-F1
#
_entry.id   AF-A0A0D2V358-F1
#
_cell.length_a   1.000
_cell.length_b   1.000
_cell.length_c   1.000
_cell.angle_alpha   90.00
_cell.angle_beta   90.00
_cell.angle_gamma   90.00
#
_symmetry.space_group_name_H-M   'P 1'
#
loop_
_entity.id
_entity.type
_entity.pdbx_description
1 polymer ?
#
loop_
_entity_poly.entity_id
_entity_poly.type
_entity_poly.pdbx_seq_one_letter_code
_entity_poly.pdbx_strand_id
1 'polypeptide(L)'
;MGLVYCDICSNNSFSRHSYFLPEVQIACNFRAFVPKTREQVSFSVNRTTDKHGVYRLEIPSVDGIACAEAAIASSCQASLVGTSSTSCNIPGHRSTTDQIAIKSRHPNLCIYSLTALSFRPSKRNVALCGK
;
A
#
# COMPACT_ATOMS: atom_id res chain seq x y z
N MET A 1 -0.54 2.39 6.32
CA MET A 1 -0.60 3.38 5.25
C MET A 1 0.38 3.03 4.16
N GLY A 2 0.01 3.31 2.92
CA GLY A 2 0.91 3.30 1.78
C GLY A 2 0.57 4.44 0.85
N LEU A 3 1.39 4.60 -0.17
CA LEU A 3 1.29 5.66 -1.16
C LEU A 3 1.19 5.04 -2.54
N VAL A 4 0.45 5.68 -3.43
CA VAL A 4 0.42 5.37 -4.85
C VAL A 4 0.81 6.61 -5.62
N TYR A 5 1.73 6.43 -6.55
CA TYR A 5 2.19 7.53 -7.41
C TYR A 5 2.29 7.09 -8.86
N CYS A 6 2.26 8.07 -9.75
CA CYS A 6 2.58 7.91 -11.15
C CYS A 6 4.08 8.08 -11.36
N ASP A 7 4.75 7.04 -11.83
CA ASP A 7 6.10 7.09 -12.37
C ASP A 7 6.04 7.47 -13.85
N ILE A 8 5.96 8.79 -14.13
CA ILE A 8 5.91 9.32 -15.50
C ILE A 8 7.08 8.81 -16.34
N CYS A 9 8.25 8.66 -15.73
CA CYS A 9 9.46 8.29 -16.44
C CYS A 9 9.66 6.80 -16.58
N SER A 10 8.81 5.97 -15.98
CA SER A 10 8.91 4.50 -16.02
C SER A 10 10.26 3.99 -15.53
N ASN A 11 10.86 4.66 -14.54
CA ASN A 11 12.14 4.30 -13.92
C ASN A 11 11.97 3.30 -12.75
N ASN A 12 10.76 2.79 -12.53
CA ASN A 12 10.38 1.93 -11.41
C ASN A 12 10.73 2.52 -10.03
N SER A 13 10.79 3.84 -9.95
CA SER A 13 11.22 4.61 -8.78
C SER A 13 10.53 5.97 -8.73
N PHE A 14 10.47 6.57 -7.55
CA PHE A 14 9.92 7.92 -7.41
C PHE A 14 10.92 8.94 -7.95
N SER A 15 10.47 9.87 -8.78
CA SER A 15 11.31 10.88 -9.42
C SER A 15 10.72 12.28 -9.25
N ARG A 16 11.48 13.32 -9.65
CA ARG A 16 11.01 14.71 -9.63
C ARG A 16 9.73 14.94 -10.45
N HIS A 17 9.50 14.12 -11.47
CA HIS A 17 8.32 14.21 -12.34
C HIS A 17 7.17 13.32 -11.86
N SER A 18 7.38 12.52 -10.82
CA SER A 18 6.33 11.70 -10.26
C SER A 18 5.31 12.55 -9.51
N TYR A 19 4.05 12.12 -9.53
CA TYR A 19 2.97 12.75 -8.78
C TYR A 19 2.10 11.68 -8.12
N PHE A 20 1.48 12.03 -6.99
CA PHE A 20 0.62 11.10 -6.27
C PHE A 20 -0.70 10.89 -7.01
N LEU A 21 -1.20 9.65 -7.01
CA LEU A 21 -2.41 9.27 -7.73
C LEU A 21 -3.61 9.13 -6.77
N PRO A 22 -4.59 10.05 -6.85
CA PRO A 22 -5.84 9.91 -6.12
C PRO A 22 -6.76 8.87 -6.78
N GLU A 23 -7.77 8.43 -6.04
CA GLU A 23 -8.84 7.55 -6.55
C GLU A 23 -8.37 6.19 -7.11
N VAL A 24 -7.20 5.73 -6.67
CA VAL A 24 -6.69 4.40 -7.01
C VAL A 24 -7.32 3.36 -6.11
N GLN A 25 -7.89 2.32 -6.71
CA GLN A 25 -8.42 1.17 -6.02
C GLN A 25 -7.29 0.19 -5.65
N ILE A 26 -7.20 -0.12 -4.37
CA ILE A 26 -6.20 -0.98 -3.76
C ILE A 26 -6.89 -2.12 -3.02
N ALA A 27 -6.48 -3.34 -3.32
CA ALA A 27 -6.88 -4.52 -2.56
C ALA A 27 -5.76 -4.86 -1.57
N CYS A 28 -6.08 -4.89 -0.29
CA CYS A 28 -5.16 -5.24 0.78
C CYS A 28 -5.57 -6.56 1.40
N ASN A 29 -4.70 -7.57 1.31
CA ASN A 29 -4.86 -8.85 1.98
C ASN A 29 -4.06 -8.82 3.28
N PHE A 30 -4.77 -8.78 4.41
CA PHE A 30 -4.18 -8.91 5.72
C PHE A 30 -4.27 -10.35 6.19
N ARG A 31 -3.18 -10.84 6.77
CA ARG A 31 -3.09 -12.11 7.47
C ARG A 31 -2.47 -11.85 8.83
N ALA A 32 -3.03 -12.43 9.88
CA ALA A 32 -2.44 -12.42 11.20
C ALA A 32 -2.63 -13.77 11.89
N PHE A 33 -1.67 -14.15 12.70
CA PHE A 33 -1.79 -15.27 13.61
C PHE A 33 -2.15 -14.76 15.00
N VAL A 34 -3.11 -15.42 15.66
CA VAL A 34 -3.54 -15.13 17.03
C VAL A 34 -2.90 -16.17 17.95
N PRO A 35 -1.85 -15.83 18.72
CA PRO A 35 -1.13 -16.81 19.54
C PRO A 35 -2.01 -17.48 20.59
N LYS A 36 -2.98 -16.72 21.15
CA LYS A 36 -3.86 -17.18 22.24
C LYS A 36 -4.79 -18.32 21.81
N THR A 37 -5.35 -18.25 20.60
CA THR A 37 -6.26 -19.28 20.06
C THR A 37 -5.59 -20.21 19.06
N ARG A 38 -4.33 -19.92 18.66
CA ARG A 38 -3.59 -20.62 17.59
C ARG A 38 -4.29 -20.57 16.22
N GLU A 39 -5.10 -19.54 15.99
CA GLU A 39 -5.83 -19.37 14.74
C GLU A 39 -5.12 -18.40 13.80
N GLN A 40 -5.32 -18.60 12.50
CA GLN A 40 -4.93 -17.64 11.48
C GLN A 40 -6.17 -16.88 11.00
N VAL A 41 -6.14 -15.57 11.13
CA VAL A 41 -7.17 -14.67 10.62
C VAL A 41 -6.66 -14.06 9.32
N SER A 42 -7.51 -14.05 8.29
CA SER A 42 -7.23 -13.32 7.07
C SER A 42 -8.45 -12.52 6.64
N PHE A 43 -8.22 -11.29 6.19
CA PHE A 43 -9.28 -10.47 5.61
C PHE A 43 -8.73 -9.69 4.43
N SER A 44 -9.59 -9.50 3.43
CA SER A 44 -9.30 -8.67 2.26
C SER A 44 -10.17 -7.42 2.34
N VAL A 45 -9.53 -6.25 2.26
CA VAL A 45 -10.24 -4.98 2.23
C VAL A 45 -9.86 -4.19 1.00
N ASN A 46 -10.89 -3.65 0.33
CA ASN A 46 -10.71 -2.70 -0.74
C ASN A 46 -10.65 -1.29 -0.15
N ARG A 47 -9.67 -0.50 -0.61
CA ARG A 47 -9.47 0.89 -0.24
C ARG A 47 -9.23 1.72 -1.48
N THR A 48 -9.52 2.99 -1.37
CA THR A 48 -9.26 3.97 -2.41
C THR A 48 -8.27 5.00 -1.88
N THR A 49 -7.30 5.42 -2.68
CA THR A 49 -6.39 6.49 -2.27
C THR A 49 -7.11 7.83 -2.14
N ASP A 50 -6.69 8.63 -1.17
CA ASP A 50 -7.18 9.99 -0.99
C ASP A 50 -6.58 10.96 -2.04
N LYS A 51 -6.93 12.25 -1.93
CA LYS A 51 -6.44 13.30 -2.83
C LYS A 51 -4.91 13.46 -2.86
N HIS A 52 -4.19 12.90 -1.90
CA HIS A 52 -2.73 12.91 -1.82
C HIS A 52 -2.11 11.57 -2.24
N GLY A 53 -2.90 10.67 -2.83
CA GLY A 53 -2.48 9.31 -3.20
C GLY A 53 -2.16 8.40 -2.02
N VAL A 54 -2.66 8.72 -0.83
CA VAL A 54 -2.43 7.93 0.39
C VAL A 54 -3.60 6.98 0.59
N TYR A 55 -3.32 5.70 0.86
CA TYR A 55 -4.33 4.77 1.37
C TYR A 55 -3.98 4.34 2.80
N ARG A 56 -5.01 4.22 3.64
CA ARG A 56 -4.87 3.83 5.03
C ARG A 56 -5.64 2.53 5.27
N LEU A 57 -4.98 1.63 5.99
CA LEU A 57 -5.57 0.39 6.47
C LEU A 57 -5.76 0.57 7.97
N GLU A 58 -7.01 0.79 8.35
CA GLU A 58 -7.44 0.72 9.73
C GLU A 58 -7.74 -0.74 10.01
N ILE A 59 -6.84 -1.38 10.75
CA ILE A 59 -7.00 -2.75 11.20
C ILE A 59 -7.53 -2.66 12.62
N PRO A 60 -8.76 -3.11 12.88
CA PRO A 60 -9.29 -3.11 14.24
C PRO A 60 -8.39 -3.98 15.12
N SER A 61 -8.17 -3.55 16.36
CA SER A 61 -7.54 -4.40 17.37
C SER A 61 -8.43 -5.62 17.57
N VAL A 62 -8.00 -6.79 17.09
CA VAL A 62 -8.64 -8.06 17.41
C VAL A 62 -8.10 -8.49 18.76
N ASP A 63 -8.96 -8.89 19.70
CA ASP A 63 -8.54 -9.36 21.03
C ASP A 63 -7.44 -10.43 20.88
N GLY A 64 -6.25 -10.15 21.43
CA GLY A 64 -5.09 -11.03 21.35
C GLY A 64 -4.09 -10.76 20.21
N ILE A 65 -4.33 -9.77 19.34
CA ILE A 65 -3.35 -9.31 18.33
C ILE A 65 -2.68 -8.02 18.84
N ALA A 66 -1.63 -8.15 19.65
CA ALA A 66 -0.84 -7.03 20.13
C ALA A 66 0.22 -6.63 19.07
N CYS A 67 0.25 -5.39 18.61
CA CYS A 67 1.12 -4.98 17.49
C CYS A 67 2.63 -4.94 17.77
N ALA A 68 3.05 -5.23 19.00
CA ALA A 68 4.45 -5.46 19.34
C ALA A 68 4.82 -6.95 19.35
N GLU A 69 3.89 -7.87 19.65
CA GLU A 69 4.12 -9.33 19.63
C GLU A 69 3.65 -9.96 18.30
N ALA A 70 2.77 -9.29 17.55
CA ALA A 70 2.27 -9.70 16.24
C ALA A 70 3.22 -9.33 15.08
N ALA A 71 4.37 -8.70 15.37
CA ALA A 71 5.42 -8.45 14.37
C ALA A 71 5.98 -9.76 13.76
N ILE A 72 5.79 -10.90 14.46
CA ILE A 72 6.29 -12.21 14.01
C ILE A 72 5.26 -12.92 13.10
N ALA A 73 4.01 -12.47 13.01
CA ALA A 73 2.98 -13.24 12.28
C ALA A 73 1.84 -12.45 11.62
N SER A 74 1.89 -11.11 11.60
CA SER A 74 0.98 -10.31 10.78
C SER A 74 1.67 -9.84 9.49
N SER A 75 1.02 -10.05 8.34
CA SER A 75 1.44 -9.66 6.99
C SER A 75 0.30 -8.92 6.29
N CYS A 76 0.56 -7.79 5.65
CA CYS A 76 -0.37 -7.11 4.76
C CYS A 76 0.30 -6.96 3.40
N GLN A 77 -0.37 -7.49 2.38
CA GLN A 77 0.02 -7.31 0.99
C GLN A 77 -1.02 -6.42 0.32
N ALA A 78 -0.62 -5.23 -0.08
CA ALA A 78 -1.42 -4.33 -0.89
C ALA A 78 -1.15 -4.59 -2.38
N SER A 79 -2.19 -4.50 -3.20
CA SER A 79 -2.12 -4.72 -4.64
C SER A 79 -2.97 -3.72 -5.41
N LEU A 80 -2.47 -3.26 -6.56
CA LEU A 80 -3.17 -2.36 -7.47
C LEU A 80 -4.31 -3.11 -8.16
N VAL A 81 -5.54 -2.59 -8.04
CA VAL A 81 -6.73 -3.10 -8.71
C VAL A 81 -7.02 -2.29 -9.97
N GLY A 82 -7.07 -0.96 -9.82
CA GLY A 82 -7.41 -0.06 -10.92
C GLY A 82 -7.24 1.40 -10.53
N THR A 83 -7.28 2.28 -11.52
CA THR A 83 -7.15 3.73 -11.35
C THR A 83 -8.12 4.45 -12.29
N SER A 84 -8.64 5.60 -11.87
CA SER A 84 -9.45 6.49 -12.71
C SER A 84 -8.61 7.29 -13.72
N SER A 85 -7.29 7.38 -13.50
CA SER A 85 -6.39 8.09 -14.41
C SER A 85 -6.24 7.34 -15.74
N THR A 86 -6.48 8.01 -16.86
CA THR A 86 -6.23 7.46 -18.20
C THR A 86 -4.80 7.67 -18.69
N SER A 87 -4.12 8.69 -18.16
CA SER A 87 -2.74 9.02 -18.55
C SER A 87 -1.70 8.18 -17.82
N CYS A 88 -2.04 7.61 -16.65
CA CYS A 88 -1.14 6.81 -15.84
C CYS A 88 -1.84 5.58 -15.26
N ASN A 89 -2.04 4.57 -16.12
CA ASN A 89 -2.86 3.40 -15.87
C ASN A 89 -2.18 2.05 -16.05
N ILE A 90 -0.91 2.02 -16.46
CA ILE A 90 -0.16 0.75 -16.55
C ILE A 90 0.48 0.47 -15.20
N PRO A 91 0.19 -0.66 -14.53
CA PRO A 91 0.86 -1.01 -13.28
C PRO A 91 2.38 -1.09 -13.46
N GLY A 92 3.12 -0.43 -12.57
CA GLY A 92 4.57 -0.59 -12.40
C GLY A 92 4.82 -1.60 -11.29
N HIS A 93 4.95 -1.12 -10.05
CA HIS A 93 4.96 -1.98 -8.86
C HIS A 93 3.53 -2.34 -8.47
N ARG A 94 3.10 -3.55 -8.86
CA ARG A 94 1.72 -4.02 -8.71
C ARG A 94 1.35 -4.40 -7.28
N SER A 95 2.30 -4.90 -6.50
CA SER A 95 2.04 -5.39 -5.14
C SER A 95 3.20 -5.09 -4.20
N THR A 96 2.89 -4.89 -2.92
CA THR A 96 3.90 -4.71 -1.88
C THR A 96 4.45 -6.06 -1.42
N THR A 97 5.76 -6.19 -1.30
CA THR A 97 6.42 -7.36 -0.71
C THR A 97 6.56 -7.25 0.80
N ASP A 98 6.88 -6.05 1.29
CA ASP A 98 7.24 -5.83 2.70
C ASP A 98 6.27 -4.85 3.37
N GLN A 99 6.07 -5.08 4.67
CA GLN A 99 5.36 -4.17 5.54
C GLN A 99 6.14 -3.94 6.83
N ILE A 100 6.04 -2.73 7.36
CA ILE A 100 6.59 -2.37 8.67
C ILE A 100 5.42 -2.05 9.59
N ALA A 101 5.24 -2.84 10.63
CA ALA A 101 4.26 -2.54 11.67
C ALA A 101 4.85 -1.53 12.66
N ILE A 102 4.18 -0.38 12.82
CA ILE A 102 4.57 0.68 13.75
C ILE A 102 3.52 0.75 14.85
N LYS A 103 3.94 0.52 16.11
CA LYS A 103 3.08 0.68 17.28
C LYS A 103 2.82 2.18 17.52
N SER A 104 1.55 2.58 17.56
CA SER A 104 1.18 3.96 17.91
C SER A 104 1.37 4.21 19.41
N ARG A 105 1.52 5.49 19.79
CA ARG A 105 1.43 5.93 21.19
C ARG A 105 0.01 5.82 21.73
N HIS A 106 -1.01 5.79 20.86
CA HIS A 106 -2.39 5.58 21.25
C HIS A 106 -2.61 4.09 21.56
N PRO A 107 -3.30 3.76 22.67
CA PRO A 107 -3.61 2.38 23.00
C PRO A 107 -4.40 1.73 21.86
N ASN A 108 -4.06 0.48 21.54
CA ASN A 108 -4.77 -0.36 20.56
C ASN A 108 -4.74 0.11 19.09
N LEU A 109 -3.86 1.05 18.71
CA LEU A 109 -3.72 1.50 17.32
C LEU A 109 -2.38 1.07 16.71
N CYS A 110 -2.45 0.52 15.50
CA CYS A 110 -1.29 -0.02 14.79
C CYS A 110 -1.25 0.51 13.37
N ILE A 111 -0.08 1.03 12.99
CA ILE A 111 0.12 1.67 11.70
C ILE A 111 1.03 0.77 10.87
N TYR A 112 0.47 0.11 9.86
CA TYR A 112 1.23 -0.73 8.95
C TYR A 112 1.75 0.10 7.78
N SER A 113 3.02 0.49 7.80
CA SER A 113 3.65 1.18 6.67
C SER A 113 3.99 0.19 5.56
N LEU A 114 3.50 0.46 4.36
CA LEU A 114 3.65 -0.39 3.18
C LEU A 114 4.56 0.29 2.15
N THR A 115 5.28 -0.49 1.36
CA THR A 115 6.04 0.05 0.23
C THR A 115 5.12 0.78 -0.76
N ALA A 116 5.66 1.81 -1.41
CA ALA A 116 4.87 2.59 -2.37
C ALA A 116 4.56 1.75 -3.62
N LEU A 117 3.33 1.84 -4.10
CA LEU A 117 2.89 1.25 -5.36
C LEU A 117 2.96 2.30 -6.45
N SER A 118 3.09 1.86 -7.70
CA SER A 118 3.20 2.79 -8.83
C SER A 118 2.43 2.36 -10.06
N PHE A 119 1.87 3.36 -10.74
CA PHE A 119 1.49 3.25 -12.15
C PHE A 119 2.50 3.99 -13.00
N ARG A 120 2.45 3.76 -14.30
CA ARG A 120 3.22 4.48 -15.32
C ARG A 120 2.35 4.77 -16.55
N PRO A 121 2.71 5.77 -17.35
CA PRO A 121 2.06 6.01 -18.64
C PRO A 121 2.39 4.91 -19.65
N SER A 122 1.55 4.78 -20.68
CA SER A 122 1.78 3.84 -21.79
C SER A 122 2.99 4.20 -22.66
N LYS A 123 3.34 5.49 -22.72
CA LYS A 123 4.50 5.99 -23.44
C LYS A 123 5.32 6.90 -22.53
N ARG A 124 6.62 6.62 -22.43
CA ARG A 124 7.58 7.48 -21.72
C ARG A 124 7.79 8.77 -22.51
N ASN A 125 7.67 9.92 -21.85
CA ASN A 125 7.97 11.21 -22.48
C ASN A 125 9.47 11.50 -22.40
N VAL A 126 10.19 11.22 -23.50
CA VAL A 126 11.66 11.39 -23.57
C VAL A 126 12.10 12.85 -23.42
N ALA A 127 11.30 13.81 -23.89
CA ALA A 127 11.61 15.23 -23.75
C ALA A 127 11.58 15.68 -22.28
N LEU A 128 10.69 15.10 -21.48
CA LEU A 128 10.52 15.42 -20.06
C LEU A 128 11.44 14.58 -19.15
N CYS A 129 11.63 13.31 -19.47
CA CYS A 129 12.36 12.35 -18.63
C CYS A 129 13.82 12.14 -19.02
N GLY A 130 14.29 12.81 -20.07
CA GLY A 130 15.59 12.55 -20.67
C GLY A 130 15.67 11.18 -21.34
N LYS A 131 16.88 10.85 -21.83
CA LYS A 131 17.21 9.50 -22.30
C LYS A 131 17.23 8.53 -21.12
#